data_AF-A0A2T3XLP9-F1
#
_entry.id   AF-A0A2T3XLP9-F1
#
_cell.length_a   1.000
_cell.length_b   1.000
_cell.length_c   1.000
_cell.angle_alpha   90.00
_cell.angle_beta   90.00
_cell.angle_gamma   90.00
#
_symmetry.space_group_name_H-M   'P 1'
#
loop_
_entity.id
_entity.type
_entity.pdbx_description
1 polymer ?
#
loop_
_entity_poly.entity_id
_entity_poly.type
_entity_poly.pdbx_seq_one_letter_code
_entity_poly.pdbx_strand_id
1 'polypeptide(L)'
;MDTQQLKLLAGLVRGLLQPAHPSVGHGQALDLIAALPGLRNWPEVMAFPERVTATELDTTSAGRLAFRLKKRFAVDMSPQELLVALSPSGAVVARSGPQIWPTGPVPGVYVTTSSDAIGALLEAYEDATDGAPVYAESAGNGWSGSIDLGDYGLWSSGLDRVPSGTLLVVGPLKLDQQSWNDAGERLEMACNHALNSGHRIAVLLDTPTPETINEDVQLIVTSRPNHTDHDTALIGVVTDAGELEAVAPFARPWPRIELVPTAATMDTFPASVVGPLRDALTGRTSGLVLFGSGTIEDHAAINLVAASLALTEHAGPAVRVMPRHRSTPSKDWDVPEAIRALPYLPSIESAYAQGYRRIVYTPSYTHSDRLLEASKDALLISGAYGSDLSQVFMASARYGNAKEQESLLSRIIAIAAIVDILTSGGTASVADLYIANGHDGGALNQSKEVDEFLTAHRLVRWEDELARLLDAGKVTHEAVKEAFPRSHGIEAFLMKHAATRGGQAA
;
A
#
# COMPACT_ATOMS: atom_id res chain seq x y z
N MET A 1 22.19 31.69 11.53
CA MET A 1 21.54 30.99 10.40
C MET A 1 20.18 30.51 10.86
N ASP A 2 19.28 30.14 9.95
CA ASP A 2 18.05 29.42 10.33
C ASP A 2 18.05 27.98 9.79
N THR A 3 17.03 27.20 10.18
CA THR A 3 16.90 25.79 9.77
C THR A 3 16.67 25.65 8.26
N GLN A 4 15.99 26.61 7.60
CA GLN A 4 15.82 26.58 6.16
C GLN A 4 17.14 26.83 5.42
N GLN A 5 17.94 27.78 5.89
CA GLN A 5 19.30 28.02 5.39
C GLN A 5 20.17 26.78 5.52
N LEU A 6 20.10 26.05 6.64
CA LEU A 6 20.82 24.79 6.79
C LEU A 6 20.35 23.71 5.80
N LYS A 7 19.04 23.60 5.53
CA LYS A 7 18.52 22.68 4.50
C LYS A 7 19.06 23.01 3.11
N LEU A 8 19.08 24.29 2.74
CA LEU A 8 19.64 24.76 1.46
C LEU A 8 21.13 24.42 1.35
N LEU A 9 21.91 24.65 2.41
CA LEU A 9 23.33 24.30 2.44
C LEU A 9 23.55 22.78 2.40
N ALA A 10 22.66 21.96 2.97
CA ALA A 10 22.72 20.51 2.84
C ALA A 10 22.56 20.05 1.37
N GLY A 11 21.68 20.71 0.62
CA GLY A 11 21.56 20.50 -0.83
C GLY A 11 22.87 20.77 -1.57
N LEU A 12 23.56 21.88 -1.25
CA LEU A 12 24.87 22.19 -1.83
C LEU A 12 25.93 21.15 -1.47
N VAL A 13 25.98 20.71 -0.21
CA VAL A 13 26.90 19.65 0.23
C VAL A 13 26.64 18.33 -0.50
N ARG A 14 25.37 17.99 -0.72
CA ARG A 14 25.01 16.80 -1.53
C ARG A 14 25.52 16.96 -2.96
N GLY A 15 25.31 18.11 -3.59
CA GLY A 15 25.81 18.40 -4.94
C GLY A 15 27.34 18.29 -5.04
N LEU A 16 28.07 18.74 -4.02
CA LEU A 16 29.53 18.58 -3.94
C LEU A 16 29.96 17.10 -3.85
N LEU A 17 29.18 16.27 -3.17
CA LEU A 17 29.50 14.85 -2.96
C LEU A 17 29.05 13.95 -4.12
N GLN A 18 28.02 14.34 -4.87
CA GLN A 18 27.38 13.51 -5.89
C GLN A 18 28.34 12.92 -6.94
N PRO A 19 29.38 13.63 -7.44
CA PRO A 19 30.32 13.06 -8.42
C PRO A 19 31.15 11.88 -7.90
N ALA A 20 31.47 11.89 -6.60
CA ALA A 20 32.31 10.86 -5.97
C ALA A 20 31.51 9.86 -5.12
N HIS A 21 30.33 10.26 -4.65
CA HIS A 21 29.47 9.52 -3.72
C HIS A 21 27.99 9.67 -4.09
N PRO A 22 27.54 9.07 -5.22
CA PRO A 22 26.18 9.24 -5.74
C PRO A 22 25.09 8.63 -4.84
N SER A 23 25.46 7.76 -3.90
CA SER A 23 24.56 7.15 -2.91
C SER A 23 24.21 8.04 -1.72
N VAL A 24 24.79 9.25 -1.63
CA VAL A 24 24.48 10.18 -0.54
C VAL A 24 23.08 10.77 -0.72
N GLY A 25 22.16 10.29 0.13
CA GLY A 25 20.78 10.76 0.20
C GLY A 25 20.63 12.09 0.94
N HIS A 26 19.45 12.70 0.84
CA HIS A 26 19.14 13.98 1.48
C HIS A 26 19.30 13.94 3.00
N GLY A 27 18.79 12.91 3.68
CA GLY A 27 18.93 12.77 5.14
C GLY A 27 20.40 12.68 5.60
N GLN A 28 21.26 12.03 4.82
CA GLN A 28 22.69 12.00 5.11
C GLN A 28 23.33 13.38 4.92
N ALA A 29 22.90 14.15 3.91
CA ALA A 29 23.37 15.52 3.71
C ALA A 29 22.94 16.45 4.86
N LEU A 30 21.72 16.29 5.39
CA LEU A 30 21.25 17.00 6.58
C LEU A 30 22.08 16.65 7.84
N ASP A 31 22.44 15.38 8.01
CA ASP A 31 23.33 14.97 9.10
C ASP A 31 24.75 15.55 8.96
N LEU A 32 25.21 15.75 7.72
CA LEU A 32 26.49 16.39 7.45
C LEU A 32 26.42 17.89 7.76
N ILE A 33 25.36 18.57 7.33
CA ILE A 33 25.24 20.03 7.52
C ILE A 33 25.11 20.44 8.99
N ALA A 34 24.64 19.54 9.86
CA ALA A 34 24.64 19.73 11.31
C ALA A 34 26.03 20.08 11.88
N ALA A 35 27.12 19.79 11.14
CA ALA A 35 28.47 20.19 11.52
C ALA A 35 28.64 21.71 11.63
N LEU A 36 27.93 22.48 10.82
CA LEU A 36 28.05 23.95 10.78
C LEU A 36 27.76 24.56 12.16
N PRO A 37 26.63 24.28 12.82
CA PRO A 37 26.38 24.71 14.21
C PRO A 37 27.13 23.90 15.28
N GLY A 38 27.97 22.93 14.88
CA GLY A 38 28.68 22.05 15.81
C GLY A 38 27.78 21.01 16.46
N LEU A 39 26.81 20.48 15.71
CA LEU A 39 25.86 19.45 16.12
C LEU A 39 26.16 18.13 15.38
N ARG A 40 25.72 17.00 15.94
CA ARG A 40 26.10 15.67 15.46
C ARG A 40 25.29 15.21 14.25
N ASN A 41 24.00 15.55 14.21
CA ASN A 41 23.04 15.08 13.22
C ASN A 41 21.84 16.04 13.12
N TRP A 42 20.93 15.78 12.19
CA TRP A 42 19.75 16.61 11.97
C TRP A 42 18.77 16.65 13.16
N PRO A 43 18.51 15.55 13.89
CA PRO A 43 17.69 15.60 15.11
C PRO A 43 18.21 16.61 16.15
N GLU A 44 19.53 16.75 16.32
CA GLU A 44 20.08 17.77 17.21
C GLU A 44 19.87 19.20 16.69
N VAL A 45 19.85 19.41 15.37
CA VAL A 45 19.53 20.72 14.78
C VAL A 45 18.11 21.15 15.17
N MET A 46 17.17 20.21 15.15
CA MET A 46 15.78 20.45 15.58
C MET A 46 15.64 20.63 17.09
N ALA A 47 16.48 19.96 17.89
CA ALA A 47 16.45 20.04 19.35
C ALA A 47 17.11 21.30 19.93
N PHE A 48 17.98 21.98 19.17
CA PHE A 48 18.74 23.15 19.64
C PHE A 48 18.65 24.34 18.66
N PRO A 49 17.45 24.90 18.40
CA PRO A 49 17.26 25.96 17.41
C PRO A 49 18.02 27.26 17.75
N GLU A 50 18.23 27.56 19.04
CA GLU A 50 19.07 28.67 19.50
C GLU A 50 20.54 28.54 19.04
N ARG A 51 21.07 27.32 18.97
CA ARG A 51 22.44 27.09 18.46
C ARG A 51 22.53 27.30 16.97
N VAL A 52 21.50 26.92 16.21
CA VAL A 52 21.41 27.18 14.77
C VAL A 52 21.36 28.69 14.51
N THR A 53 20.53 29.39 15.28
CA THR A 53 20.35 30.85 15.21
C THR A 53 21.66 31.57 15.47
N ALA A 54 22.40 31.16 16.51
CA ALA A 54 23.69 31.75 16.87
C ALA A 54 24.86 31.40 15.94
N THR A 55 24.67 30.49 14.97
CA THR A 55 25.76 30.08 14.06
C THR A 55 25.77 30.97 12.82
N GLU A 56 26.93 31.53 12.50
CA GLU A 56 27.20 32.21 11.23
C GLU A 56 27.95 31.28 10.27
N LEU A 57 27.76 31.48 8.96
CA LEU A 57 28.53 30.77 7.94
C LEU A 57 29.86 31.50 7.74
N ASP A 58 30.91 30.95 8.35
CA ASP A 58 32.24 31.52 8.46
C ASP A 58 33.30 30.42 8.37
N THR A 59 34.58 30.80 8.39
CA THR A 59 35.69 29.85 8.27
C THR A 59 35.69 28.79 9.40
N THR A 60 35.18 29.13 10.59
CA THR A 60 35.12 28.22 11.74
C THR A 60 34.05 27.15 11.58
N SER A 61 32.83 27.53 11.20
CA SER A 61 31.73 26.61 10.91
C SER A 61 32.03 25.77 9.66
N ALA A 62 32.56 26.37 8.60
CA ALA A 62 33.04 25.64 7.43
C ALA A 62 34.16 24.66 7.80
N GLY A 63 35.08 25.03 8.71
CA GLY A 63 36.11 24.11 9.19
C GLY A 63 35.57 22.86 9.88
N ARG A 64 34.49 22.98 10.65
CA ARG A 64 33.79 21.83 11.26
C ARG A 64 33.22 20.89 10.20
N LEU A 65 32.63 21.44 9.14
CA LEU A 65 32.07 20.67 8.04
C LEU A 65 33.17 20.04 7.18
N ALA A 66 34.22 20.77 6.83
CA ALA A 66 35.39 20.26 6.10
C ALA A 66 36.02 19.06 6.82
N PHE A 67 36.20 19.16 8.14
CA PHE A 67 36.67 18.04 8.95
C PHE A 67 35.74 16.82 8.86
N ARG A 68 34.42 17.04 8.88
CA ARG A 68 33.43 15.95 8.77
C ARG A 68 33.45 15.30 7.39
N LEU A 69 33.53 16.09 6.33
CA LEU A 69 33.60 15.60 4.95
C LEU A 69 34.90 14.81 4.70
N LYS A 70 36.04 15.32 5.17
CA LYS A 70 37.32 14.59 5.13
C LYS A 70 37.25 13.26 5.88
N LYS A 71 36.68 13.25 7.09
CA LYS A 71 36.60 12.06 7.94
C LYS A 71 35.64 10.99 7.39
N ARG A 72 34.51 11.38 6.81
CA ARG A 72 33.45 10.44 6.38
C ARG A 72 33.53 10.05 4.91
N PHE A 73 34.02 10.95 4.06
CA PHE A 73 33.95 10.79 2.59
C PHE A 73 35.30 10.98 1.89
N ALA A 74 36.39 11.14 2.65
CA ALA A 74 37.73 11.41 2.13
C ALA A 74 37.81 12.63 1.19
N VAL A 75 36.90 13.59 1.36
CA VAL A 75 36.90 14.85 0.62
C VAL A 75 37.83 15.82 1.31
N ASP A 76 38.98 16.09 0.70
CA ASP A 76 39.96 17.05 1.20
C ASP A 76 39.68 18.43 0.60
N MET A 77 38.96 19.25 1.36
CA MET A 77 38.69 20.66 1.03
C MET A 77 39.13 21.51 2.22
N SER A 78 39.85 22.59 1.94
CA SER A 78 40.17 23.58 2.97
C SER A 78 38.89 24.28 3.45
N PRO A 79 38.86 24.76 4.71
CA PRO A 79 37.73 25.54 5.22
C PRO A 79 37.39 26.76 4.33
N GLN A 80 38.39 27.36 3.68
CA GLN A 80 38.22 28.49 2.75
C GLN A 80 37.61 28.06 1.42
N GLU A 81 38.07 26.96 0.81
CA GLU A 81 37.44 26.42 -0.41
C GLU A 81 36.00 26.00 -0.15
N LEU A 82 35.75 25.39 1.01
CA LEU A 82 34.40 25.01 1.41
C LEU A 82 33.53 26.23 1.71
N LEU A 83 34.08 27.26 2.36
CA LEU A 83 33.37 28.51 2.59
C LEU A 83 33.03 29.20 1.27
N VAL A 84 33.93 29.21 0.28
CA VAL A 84 33.67 29.73 -1.08
C VAL A 84 32.61 28.89 -1.80
N ALA A 85 32.66 27.56 -1.67
CA ALA A 85 31.65 26.67 -2.25
C ALA A 85 30.27 26.85 -1.61
N LEU A 86 30.22 27.22 -0.32
CA LEU A 86 28.99 27.50 0.43
C LEU A 86 28.58 28.99 0.39
N SER A 87 29.49 29.88 -0.03
CA SER A 87 29.37 31.35 -0.01
C SER A 87 30.03 31.95 -1.27
N PRO A 88 29.45 31.78 -2.47
CA PRO A 88 30.05 32.31 -3.69
C PRO A 88 30.16 33.85 -3.67
N SER A 89 31.31 34.38 -4.12
CA SER A 89 31.67 35.79 -4.10
C SER A 89 30.79 36.64 -5.04
N GLY A 90 30.09 37.62 -4.46
CA GLY A 90 29.13 38.46 -5.17
C GLY A 90 27.79 37.76 -5.26
N ALA A 91 26.71 38.48 -4.96
CA ALA A 91 25.34 38.01 -5.12
C ALA A 91 24.99 37.71 -6.59
N VAL A 92 25.53 36.63 -7.12
CA VAL A 92 24.67 35.54 -7.54
C VAL A 92 24.23 35.06 -6.14
N VAL A 93 23.05 35.36 -5.60
CA VAL A 93 21.80 34.62 -5.88
C VAL A 93 22.18 33.15 -6.27
N ALA A 94 21.29 32.17 -6.22
CA ALA A 94 21.43 31.22 -7.32
C ALA A 94 21.51 32.10 -8.62
N ARG A 95 21.86 31.64 -9.81
CA ARG A 95 20.89 32.12 -10.82
C ARG A 95 19.59 31.60 -10.20
N SER A 96 18.75 32.46 -9.63
CA SER A 96 17.33 32.26 -9.78
C SER A 96 17.24 32.10 -11.27
N GLY A 97 17.46 30.85 -11.72
CA GLY A 97 17.12 30.43 -13.05
C GLY A 97 15.72 30.97 -13.18
N PRO A 98 15.44 31.70 -14.26
CA PRO A 98 14.23 32.51 -14.41
C PRO A 98 13.08 31.85 -13.66
N GLN A 99 12.65 32.43 -12.54
CA GLN A 99 11.63 31.78 -11.73
C GLN A 99 10.36 31.81 -12.57
N ILE A 100 9.86 30.63 -12.90
CA ILE A 100 8.60 30.55 -13.62
C ILE A 100 7.52 30.81 -12.59
N TRP A 101 6.65 31.77 -12.89
CA TRP A 101 5.55 32.19 -12.03
C TRP A 101 6.00 32.68 -10.62
N PRO A 102 6.76 33.78 -10.52
CA PRO A 102 7.28 34.29 -9.25
C PRO A 102 6.18 34.81 -8.32
N THR A 103 5.09 35.34 -8.89
CA THR A 103 3.88 35.78 -8.18
C THR A 103 2.85 34.67 -7.97
N GLY A 104 3.17 33.45 -8.42
CA GLY A 104 2.29 32.30 -8.30
C GLY A 104 2.18 31.75 -6.88
N PRO A 105 1.32 30.74 -6.67
CA PRO A 105 1.10 30.07 -5.39
C PRO A 105 2.38 29.53 -4.75
N VAL A 106 2.34 29.11 -3.48
CA VAL A 106 3.55 28.62 -2.80
C VAL A 106 4.04 27.32 -3.48
N PRO A 107 5.36 27.11 -3.71
CA PRO A 107 5.89 25.83 -4.15
C PRO A 107 5.47 24.68 -3.23
N GLY A 108 5.16 23.52 -3.81
CA GLY A 108 4.52 22.46 -3.06
C GLY A 108 3.77 21.47 -3.92
N VAL A 109 3.27 20.43 -3.25
CA VAL A 109 2.39 19.42 -3.80
C VAL A 109 0.94 19.81 -3.52
N TYR A 110 0.14 19.83 -4.59
CA TYR A 110 -1.29 20.09 -4.60
C TYR A 110 -2.00 18.90 -5.23
N VAL A 111 -3.09 18.45 -4.62
CA VAL A 111 -3.78 17.23 -5.02
C VAL A 111 -5.18 17.52 -5.58
N THR A 112 -5.64 16.69 -6.50
CA THR A 112 -7.01 16.73 -7.01
C THR A 112 -7.43 15.37 -7.55
N THR A 113 -8.73 15.13 -7.63
CA THR A 113 -9.33 13.99 -8.34
C THR A 113 -9.95 14.38 -9.67
N SER A 114 -9.92 15.67 -10.02
CA SER A 114 -10.60 16.22 -11.19
C SER A 114 -9.63 16.50 -12.32
N SER A 115 -9.79 15.78 -13.44
CA SER A 115 -9.07 16.10 -14.69
C SER A 115 -9.45 17.49 -15.22
N ASP A 116 -10.68 17.95 -14.99
CA ASP A 116 -11.14 19.27 -15.40
C ASP A 116 -10.41 20.37 -14.61
N ALA A 117 -10.17 20.15 -13.31
CA ALA A 117 -9.36 21.05 -12.48
C ALA A 117 -7.91 21.15 -12.98
N ILE A 118 -7.33 20.06 -13.46
CA ILE A 118 -6.01 20.07 -14.11
C ILE A 118 -6.05 20.89 -15.41
N GLY A 119 -7.09 20.72 -16.24
CA GLY A 119 -7.28 21.53 -17.44
C GLY A 119 -7.35 23.04 -17.14
N ALA A 120 -8.18 23.42 -16.17
CA ALA A 120 -8.31 24.81 -15.72
C ALA A 120 -7.01 25.37 -15.14
N LEU A 121 -6.23 24.55 -14.41
CA LEU A 121 -4.93 24.94 -13.88
C LEU A 121 -3.92 25.23 -15.00
N LEU A 122 -3.92 24.42 -16.05
CA LEU A 122 -3.05 24.61 -17.21
C LEU A 122 -3.36 25.92 -17.94
N GLU A 123 -4.65 26.23 -18.12
CA GLU A 123 -5.12 27.52 -18.64
C GLU A 123 -4.63 28.68 -17.77
N ALA A 124 -4.87 28.62 -16.46
CA ALA A 124 -4.48 29.67 -15.52
C ALA A 124 -2.95 29.87 -15.47
N TYR A 125 -2.19 28.79 -15.59
CA TYR A 125 -0.73 28.85 -15.65
C TYR A 125 -0.22 29.49 -16.94
N GLU A 126 -0.78 29.12 -18.08
CA GLU A 126 -0.41 29.69 -19.39
C GLU A 126 -0.63 31.20 -19.41
N ASP A 127 -1.81 31.66 -18.95
CA ASP A 127 -2.15 33.07 -18.83
C ASP A 127 -1.22 33.83 -17.88
N ALA A 128 -0.87 33.21 -16.74
CA ALA A 128 -0.05 33.86 -15.71
C ALA A 128 1.45 33.89 -16.04
N THR A 129 1.91 33.08 -16.99
CA THR A 129 3.34 32.91 -17.29
C THR A 129 3.73 33.27 -18.72
N ASP A 130 2.78 33.76 -19.52
CA ASP A 130 2.96 34.08 -20.95
C ASP A 130 3.46 32.84 -21.73
N GLY A 131 2.84 31.69 -21.47
CA GLY A 131 3.13 30.43 -22.16
C GLY A 131 4.42 29.73 -21.72
N ALA A 132 4.81 29.81 -20.45
CA ALA A 132 5.95 29.04 -19.95
C ALA A 132 5.70 27.53 -20.07
N PRO A 133 6.74 26.71 -20.26
CA PRO A 133 6.56 25.26 -20.38
C PRO A 133 6.00 24.66 -19.09
N VAL A 134 5.11 23.69 -19.27
CA VAL A 134 4.65 22.77 -18.22
C VAL A 134 5.30 21.42 -18.45
N TYR A 135 5.66 20.71 -17.40
CA TYR A 135 6.11 19.31 -17.54
C TYR A 135 5.03 18.40 -17.00
N ALA A 136 4.62 17.41 -17.79
CA ALA A 136 3.48 16.59 -17.45
C ALA A 136 3.74 15.10 -17.66
N GLU A 137 3.05 14.29 -16.87
CA GLU A 137 2.74 12.90 -17.20
C GLU A 137 1.37 12.84 -17.92
N SER A 138 0.78 11.65 -17.98
CA SER A 138 -0.46 11.38 -18.72
C SER A 138 -1.60 12.38 -18.45
N ALA A 139 -1.75 12.89 -17.23
CA ALA A 139 -2.79 13.85 -16.85
C ALA A 139 -2.67 15.23 -17.53
N GLY A 140 -1.48 15.64 -17.98
CA GLY A 140 -1.26 16.94 -18.63
C GLY A 140 -0.72 16.87 -20.07
N ASN A 141 -0.37 15.68 -20.56
CA ASN A 141 0.24 15.46 -21.88
C ASN A 141 -0.61 15.92 -23.08
N GLY A 142 -1.91 16.15 -22.89
CA GLY A 142 -2.80 16.68 -23.93
C GLY A 142 -2.68 18.18 -24.18
N TRP A 143 -1.96 18.92 -23.33
CA TRP A 143 -1.84 20.38 -23.41
C TRP A 143 -0.74 20.80 -24.38
N SER A 144 -0.99 21.79 -25.23
CA SER A 144 -0.04 22.24 -26.27
C SER A 144 1.29 22.77 -25.71
N GLY A 145 1.27 23.35 -24.51
CA GLY A 145 2.46 23.83 -23.81
C GLY A 145 3.17 22.79 -22.93
N SER A 146 2.71 21.53 -22.94
CA SER A 146 3.27 20.48 -22.09
C SER A 146 4.49 19.80 -22.72
N ILE A 147 5.48 19.51 -21.87
CA ILE A 147 6.61 18.64 -22.16
C ILE A 147 6.35 17.32 -21.44
N ASP A 148 6.20 16.25 -22.22
CA ASP A 148 6.01 14.90 -21.69
C ASP A 148 7.26 14.43 -20.94
N LEU A 149 7.06 14.03 -19.68
CA LEU A 149 8.11 13.46 -18.84
C LEU A 149 8.49 12.03 -19.25
N GLY A 150 7.67 11.38 -20.09
CA GLY A 150 7.92 10.07 -20.66
C GLY A 150 8.05 8.97 -19.61
N ASP A 151 8.68 7.86 -19.99
CA ASP A 151 8.74 6.62 -19.18
C ASP A 151 9.44 6.79 -17.82
N TYR A 152 10.33 7.78 -17.69
CA TYR A 152 11.06 8.06 -16.45
C TYR A 152 10.31 9.01 -15.51
N GLY A 153 9.26 9.69 -15.98
CA GLY A 153 8.42 10.56 -15.16
C GLY A 153 9.22 11.55 -14.29
N LEU A 154 8.88 11.60 -13.00
CA LEU A 154 9.58 12.40 -11.99
C LEU A 154 11.04 12.00 -11.71
N TRP A 155 11.52 10.86 -12.21
CA TRP A 155 12.93 10.45 -12.10
C TRP A 155 13.80 10.96 -13.24
N SER A 156 13.23 11.74 -14.17
CA SER A 156 14.01 12.35 -15.24
C SER A 156 15.06 13.32 -14.68
N SER A 157 16.34 13.06 -14.97
CA SER A 157 17.46 13.95 -14.60
C SER A 157 17.41 15.32 -15.28
N GLY A 158 16.53 15.48 -16.28
CA GLY A 158 16.23 16.77 -16.89
C GLY A 158 15.53 17.73 -15.94
N LEU A 159 14.76 17.22 -14.96
CA LEU A 159 14.03 18.03 -13.99
C LEU A 159 14.96 18.82 -13.07
N ASP A 160 16.17 18.32 -12.79
CA ASP A 160 17.19 19.03 -12.00
C ASP A 160 17.65 20.35 -12.64
N ARG A 161 17.37 20.53 -13.95
CA ARG A 161 17.73 21.73 -14.71
C ARG A 161 16.54 22.65 -14.97
N VAL A 162 15.34 22.24 -14.56
CA VAL A 162 14.11 23.00 -14.75
C VAL A 162 14.10 24.17 -13.76
N PRO A 163 13.74 25.39 -14.19
CA PRO A 163 13.73 26.53 -13.29
C PRO A 163 12.73 26.36 -12.14
N SER A 164 13.05 26.93 -10.99
CA SER A 164 12.16 26.95 -9.83
C SER A 164 10.82 27.61 -10.16
N GLY A 165 9.76 27.16 -9.52
CA GLY A 165 8.40 27.67 -9.72
C GLY A 165 7.66 27.10 -10.94
N THR A 166 8.35 26.34 -11.80
CA THR A 166 7.72 25.60 -12.90
C THR A 166 6.62 24.67 -12.39
N LEU A 167 5.52 24.58 -13.13
CA LEU A 167 4.43 23.65 -12.90
C LEU A 167 4.79 22.25 -13.43
N LEU A 168 4.67 21.24 -12.56
CA LEU A 168 4.71 19.83 -12.89
C LEU A 168 3.31 19.23 -12.70
N VAL A 169 2.84 18.43 -13.65
CA VAL A 169 1.56 17.70 -13.56
C VAL A 169 1.83 16.20 -13.53
N VAL A 170 1.39 15.52 -12.47
CA VAL A 170 1.69 14.11 -12.19
C VAL A 170 0.39 13.30 -12.17
N GLY A 171 0.42 12.07 -12.67
CA GLY A 171 -0.70 11.15 -12.63
C GLY A 171 -1.42 10.93 -13.96
N PRO A 172 -2.61 10.29 -13.93
CA PRO A 172 -3.37 9.91 -12.74
C PRO A 172 -2.68 8.83 -11.89
N LEU A 173 -2.55 9.09 -10.59
CA LEU A 173 -2.05 8.13 -9.61
C LEU A 173 -3.22 7.34 -9.03
N LYS A 174 -3.21 6.03 -9.23
CA LYS A 174 -4.24 5.12 -8.71
C LYS A 174 -3.97 4.84 -7.25
N LEU A 175 -4.94 5.16 -6.39
CA LEU A 175 -4.94 4.78 -4.98
C LEU A 175 -5.80 3.52 -4.81
N ASP A 176 -5.15 2.38 -4.94
CA ASP A 176 -5.70 1.06 -4.65
C ASP A 176 -4.64 0.19 -3.95
N GLN A 177 -5.04 -0.98 -3.45
CA GLN A 177 -4.15 -1.84 -2.69
C GLN A 177 -2.93 -2.29 -3.49
N GLN A 178 -3.08 -2.51 -4.80
CA GLN A 178 -1.99 -2.92 -5.69
C GLN A 178 -0.98 -1.80 -5.93
N SER A 179 -1.47 -0.57 -6.09
CA SER A 179 -0.70 0.59 -6.56
C SER A 179 -0.26 1.51 -5.41
N TRP A 180 -0.63 1.19 -4.16
CA TRP A 180 -0.37 2.00 -2.97
C TRP A 180 1.11 2.35 -2.80
N ASN A 181 2.01 1.37 -2.95
CA ASN A 181 3.45 1.62 -2.83
C ASN A 181 3.99 2.48 -3.98
N ASP A 182 3.60 2.18 -5.23
CA ASP A 182 4.03 2.91 -6.42
C ASP A 182 3.54 4.37 -6.41
N ALA A 183 2.31 4.60 -5.93
CA ALA A 183 1.79 5.94 -5.70
C ALA A 183 2.62 6.67 -4.64
N GLY A 184 3.02 5.98 -3.56
CA GLY A 184 3.90 6.53 -2.54
C GLY A 184 5.29 6.91 -3.04
N GLU A 185 5.90 6.12 -3.92
CA GLU A 185 7.18 6.45 -4.56
C GLU A 185 7.08 7.71 -5.42
N ARG A 186 5.99 7.86 -6.18
CA ARG A 186 5.75 9.06 -6.99
C ARG A 186 5.47 10.29 -6.13
N LEU A 187 4.68 10.17 -5.07
CA LEU A 187 4.41 11.26 -4.13
C LEU A 187 5.68 11.69 -3.38
N GLU A 188 6.52 10.74 -2.98
CA GLU A 188 7.83 11.01 -2.37
C GLU A 188 8.73 11.81 -3.33
N MET A 189 8.78 11.43 -4.60
CA MET A 189 9.52 12.19 -5.61
C MET A 189 8.94 13.56 -5.89
N ALA A 190 7.61 13.70 -5.92
CA ALA A 190 6.96 15.00 -6.02
C ALA A 190 7.38 15.91 -4.84
N CYS A 191 7.30 15.40 -3.61
CA CYS A 191 7.73 16.14 -2.43
C CYS A 191 9.22 16.56 -2.54
N ASN A 192 10.08 15.68 -3.05
CA ASN A 192 11.49 16.01 -3.28
C ASN A 192 11.68 17.16 -4.29
N HIS A 193 10.93 17.17 -5.38
CA HIS A 193 10.99 18.25 -6.39
C HIS A 193 10.45 19.58 -5.84
N ALA A 194 9.41 19.54 -5.02
CA ALA A 194 8.89 20.72 -4.34
C ALA A 194 9.92 21.29 -3.33
N LEU A 195 10.52 20.44 -2.49
CA LEU A 195 11.44 20.87 -1.43
C LEU A 195 12.82 21.30 -1.95
N ASN A 196 13.38 20.57 -2.93
CA ASN A 196 14.75 20.82 -3.39
C ASN A 196 14.82 21.85 -4.52
N SER A 197 13.81 21.89 -5.38
CA SER A 197 13.82 22.71 -6.61
C SER A 197 12.75 23.82 -6.60
N GLY A 198 11.87 23.85 -5.60
CA GLY A 198 10.83 24.86 -5.49
C GLY A 198 9.79 24.76 -6.61
N HIS A 199 9.50 23.54 -7.09
CA HIS A 199 8.45 23.30 -8.09
C HIS A 199 7.04 23.35 -7.49
N ARG A 200 6.06 23.65 -8.35
CA ARG A 200 4.64 23.52 -8.04
C ARG A 200 4.14 22.27 -8.71
N ILE A 201 3.55 21.36 -7.95
CA ILE A 201 3.26 20.02 -8.45
C ILE A 201 1.79 19.73 -8.23
N ALA A 202 1.05 19.62 -9.32
CA ALA A 202 -0.33 19.18 -9.31
C ALA A 202 -0.38 17.67 -9.53
N VAL A 203 -0.99 16.94 -8.61
CA VAL A 203 -1.10 15.48 -8.66
C VAL A 203 -2.56 15.12 -8.84
N LEU A 204 -2.87 14.51 -9.99
CA LEU A 204 -4.17 13.90 -10.24
C LEU A 204 -4.19 12.51 -9.59
N LEU A 205 -5.19 12.24 -8.75
CA LEU A 205 -5.36 10.98 -8.04
C LEU A 205 -6.71 10.34 -8.38
N ASP A 206 -6.71 9.03 -8.58
CA ASP A 206 -7.90 8.21 -8.78
C ASP A 206 -8.08 7.33 -7.54
N THR A 207 -9.18 7.53 -6.80
CA THR A 207 -9.42 6.93 -5.49
C THR A 207 -10.90 6.64 -5.28
N PRO A 208 -11.27 5.54 -4.58
CA PRO A 208 -12.66 5.31 -4.20
C PRO A 208 -13.18 6.27 -3.11
N THR A 209 -12.29 7.04 -2.46
CA THR A 209 -12.61 7.97 -1.36
C THR A 209 -12.08 9.38 -1.62
N PRO A 210 -12.66 10.12 -2.59
CA PRO A 210 -12.23 11.49 -2.92
C PRO A 210 -12.31 12.45 -1.71
N GLU A 211 -13.22 12.21 -0.77
CA GLU A 211 -13.44 13.04 0.41
C GLU A 211 -12.34 12.94 1.48
N THR A 212 -11.51 11.89 1.44
CA THR A 212 -10.36 11.69 2.36
C THR A 212 -9.00 11.73 1.65
N ILE A 213 -8.95 12.28 0.44
CA ILE A 213 -7.73 12.27 -0.40
C ILE A 213 -6.52 12.88 0.30
N ASN A 214 -6.69 13.99 1.03
CA ASN A 214 -5.59 14.65 1.72
C ASN A 214 -5.04 13.78 2.86
N GLU A 215 -5.94 13.17 3.62
CA GLU A 215 -5.58 12.26 4.71
C GLU A 215 -4.86 11.01 4.19
N ASP A 216 -5.33 10.43 3.09
CA ASP A 216 -4.69 9.28 2.43
C ASP A 216 -3.30 9.66 1.86
N VAL A 217 -3.17 10.81 1.20
CA VAL A 217 -1.88 11.29 0.66
C VAL A 217 -0.88 11.56 1.79
N GLN A 218 -1.31 12.21 2.87
CA GLN A 218 -0.44 12.41 4.04
C GLN A 218 -0.02 11.08 4.66
N LEU A 219 -0.94 10.12 4.81
CA LEU A 219 -0.63 8.79 5.32
C LEU A 219 0.41 8.07 4.44
N ILE A 220 0.22 8.09 3.11
CA ILE A 220 1.17 7.49 2.17
C ILE A 220 2.57 8.09 2.34
N VAL A 221 2.67 9.43 2.36
CA VAL A 221 3.96 10.14 2.43
C VAL A 221 4.67 9.92 3.78
N THR A 222 3.92 9.94 4.89
CA THR A 222 4.47 9.78 6.25
C THR A 222 4.79 8.35 6.63
N SER A 223 4.15 7.36 6.00
CA SER A 223 4.40 5.93 6.25
C SER A 223 5.60 5.36 5.48
N ARG A 224 6.27 6.18 4.66
CA ARG A 224 7.46 5.75 3.90
C ARG A 224 8.64 5.43 4.83
N PRO A 225 9.44 4.41 4.52
CA PRO A 225 10.70 4.17 5.22
C PRO A 225 11.62 5.40 5.13
N ASN A 226 12.25 5.79 6.24
CA ASN A 226 13.15 6.95 6.30
C ASN A 226 12.49 8.31 5.98
N HIS A 227 11.17 8.43 6.12
CA HIS A 227 10.48 9.71 6.04
C HIS A 227 11.09 10.73 7.02
N THR A 228 11.40 11.94 6.52
CA THR A 228 11.95 13.04 7.34
C THR A 228 10.97 14.21 7.44
N ASP A 229 10.67 14.85 6.31
CA ASP A 229 9.96 16.13 6.23
C ASP A 229 9.19 16.29 4.90
N HIS A 230 8.98 15.20 4.17
CA HIS A 230 8.23 15.23 2.90
C HIS A 230 6.79 15.73 3.08
N ASP A 231 6.21 15.55 4.26
CA ASP A 231 4.87 16.04 4.61
C ASP A 231 4.79 17.57 4.61
N THR A 232 5.91 18.26 4.87
CA THR A 232 6.00 19.72 4.80
C THR A 232 5.88 20.27 3.37
N ALA A 233 6.05 19.39 2.36
CA ALA A 233 5.86 19.72 0.96
C ALA A 233 4.39 19.62 0.52
N LEU A 234 3.52 19.03 1.33
CA LEU A 234 2.10 18.89 1.05
C LEU A 234 1.40 20.21 1.42
N ILE A 235 0.96 20.96 0.39
CA ILE A 235 0.48 22.33 0.59
C ILE A 235 -1.03 22.44 0.47
N GLY A 236 -1.67 21.77 -0.48
CA GLY A 236 -3.13 21.92 -0.61
C GLY A 236 -3.74 21.21 -1.79
N VAL A 237 -4.71 21.85 -2.44
CA VAL A 237 -5.55 21.25 -3.49
C VAL A 237 -5.54 22.07 -4.76
N VAL A 238 -5.85 21.41 -5.89
CA VAL A 238 -6.22 22.10 -7.12
C VAL A 238 -7.73 22.25 -7.14
N THR A 239 -8.21 23.49 -7.16
CA THR A 239 -9.65 23.79 -7.17
C THR A 239 -10.25 23.56 -8.56
N ASP A 240 -11.58 23.45 -8.64
CA ASP A 240 -12.29 23.32 -9.92
C ASP A 240 -12.06 24.51 -10.86
N ALA A 241 -11.66 25.67 -10.32
CA ALA A 241 -11.30 26.86 -11.08
C ALA A 241 -9.83 26.85 -11.57
N GLY A 242 -9.06 25.80 -11.27
CA GLY A 242 -7.66 25.70 -11.64
C GLY A 242 -6.69 26.44 -10.71
N GLU A 243 -7.14 26.84 -9.51
CA GLU A 243 -6.28 27.52 -8.55
C GLU A 243 -5.53 26.51 -7.67
N LEU A 244 -4.25 26.77 -7.39
CA LEU A 244 -3.51 26.04 -6.36
C LEU A 244 -3.77 26.69 -5.01
N GLU A 245 -4.72 26.14 -4.26
CA GLU A 245 -5.13 26.67 -2.97
C GLU A 245 -4.40 25.93 -1.84
N ALA A 246 -3.72 26.68 -0.97
CA ALA A 246 -3.07 26.12 0.20
C ALA A 246 -4.10 25.79 1.30
N VAL A 247 -3.98 24.60 1.88
CA VAL A 247 -4.87 24.09 2.93
C VAL A 247 -4.06 23.81 4.19
N ALA A 248 -4.47 24.41 5.32
CA ALA A 248 -3.78 24.27 6.60
C ALA A 248 -4.76 23.93 7.73
N PRO A 249 -4.62 22.78 8.41
CA PRO A 249 -3.66 21.69 8.14
C PRO A 249 -3.96 20.99 6.80
N PHE A 250 -2.95 20.41 6.15
CA PHE A 250 -3.11 19.71 4.86
C PHE A 250 -4.15 18.59 4.94
N ALA A 251 -4.13 17.81 6.01
CA ALA A 251 -5.07 16.74 6.30
C ALA A 251 -5.82 17.03 7.60
N ARG A 252 -7.09 16.60 7.66
CA ARG A 252 -7.95 16.74 8.83
C ARG A 252 -7.93 15.44 9.64
N PRO A 253 -8.45 15.44 10.88
CA PRO A 253 -8.71 14.20 11.58
C PRO A 253 -9.65 13.31 10.74
N TRP A 254 -9.38 11.99 10.73
CA TRP A 254 -10.22 11.02 10.04
C TRP A 254 -11.69 11.14 10.48
N PRO A 255 -12.64 10.96 9.54
CA PRO A 255 -14.06 10.97 9.87
C PRO A 255 -14.39 9.87 10.85
N ARG A 256 -15.41 10.10 11.68
CA ARG A 256 -15.89 9.09 12.61
C ARG A 256 -16.48 7.92 11.82
N ILE A 257 -16.06 6.70 12.15
CA ILE A 257 -16.63 5.49 11.56
C ILE A 257 -18.10 5.36 11.94
N GLU A 258 -18.95 5.25 10.92
CA GLU A 258 -20.34 4.83 11.09
C GLU A 258 -20.40 3.29 11.12
N LEU A 259 -20.95 2.75 12.20
CA LEU A 259 -21.14 1.31 12.31
C LEU A 259 -22.33 0.90 11.44
N VAL A 260 -22.03 0.19 10.35
CA VAL A 260 -23.04 -0.46 9.52
C VAL A 260 -23.43 -1.78 10.19
N PRO A 261 -24.70 -1.96 10.62
CA PRO A 261 -25.17 -3.24 11.14
C PRO A 261 -24.97 -4.35 10.10
N THR A 262 -24.51 -5.52 10.53
CA THR A 262 -24.24 -6.61 9.58
C THR A 262 -25.55 -7.19 9.04
N ALA A 263 -25.67 -7.26 7.71
CA ALA A 263 -26.71 -8.03 7.02
C ALA A 263 -26.28 -9.48 6.76
N ALA A 264 -25.11 -9.90 7.26
CA ALA A 264 -24.57 -11.22 7.02
C ALA A 264 -25.35 -12.30 7.77
N THR A 265 -25.59 -13.43 7.10
CA THR A 265 -26.06 -14.66 7.73
C THR A 265 -25.00 -15.74 7.60
N MET A 266 -25.08 -16.77 8.45
CA MET A 266 -24.15 -17.90 8.42
C MET A 266 -24.58 -19.01 7.45
N ASP A 267 -25.66 -18.80 6.69
CA ASP A 267 -26.37 -19.88 5.96
C ASP A 267 -25.52 -20.48 4.83
N THR A 268 -24.54 -19.72 4.33
CA THR A 268 -23.58 -20.19 3.33
C THR A 268 -22.61 -21.24 3.89
N PHE A 269 -22.36 -21.27 5.20
CA PHE A 269 -21.43 -22.24 5.77
C PHE A 269 -22.10 -23.61 5.95
N PRO A 270 -21.42 -24.71 5.55
CA PRO A 270 -21.85 -26.05 5.92
C PRO A 270 -21.96 -26.20 7.45
N ALA A 271 -22.96 -26.94 7.91
CA ALA A 271 -23.22 -27.13 9.34
C ALA A 271 -22.00 -27.69 10.11
N SER A 272 -21.15 -28.48 9.45
CA SER A 272 -19.90 -29.01 10.00
C SER A 272 -18.85 -27.93 10.30
N VAL A 273 -18.92 -26.77 9.63
CA VAL A 273 -17.96 -25.66 9.76
C VAL A 273 -18.43 -24.61 10.75
N VAL A 274 -19.75 -24.33 10.81
CA VAL A 274 -20.32 -23.20 11.58
C VAL A 274 -19.90 -23.21 13.05
N GLY A 275 -20.07 -24.35 13.73
CA GLY A 275 -19.76 -24.48 15.16
C GLY A 275 -18.27 -24.25 15.44
N PRO A 276 -17.37 -25.06 14.85
CA PRO A 276 -15.94 -24.89 15.04
C PRO A 276 -15.41 -23.50 14.69
N LEU A 277 -15.88 -22.92 13.58
CA LEU A 277 -15.43 -21.59 13.15
C LEU A 277 -15.89 -20.49 14.12
N ARG A 278 -17.13 -20.57 14.62
CA ARG A 278 -17.62 -19.65 15.65
C ARG A 278 -16.78 -19.72 16.91
N ASP A 279 -16.48 -20.93 17.38
CA ASP A 279 -15.68 -21.13 18.61
C ASP A 279 -14.26 -20.57 18.44
N ALA A 280 -13.64 -20.78 17.27
CA ALA A 280 -12.31 -20.26 16.97
C ALA A 280 -12.25 -18.72 16.88
N LEU A 281 -13.29 -18.10 16.33
CA LEU A 281 -13.36 -16.64 16.14
C LEU A 281 -13.83 -15.90 17.40
N THR A 282 -14.49 -16.58 18.34
CA THR A 282 -15.02 -15.97 19.56
C THR A 282 -13.91 -15.27 20.34
N GLY A 283 -14.07 -13.96 20.56
CA GLY A 283 -13.11 -13.14 21.31
C GLY A 283 -11.79 -12.85 20.58
N ARG A 284 -11.60 -13.36 19.35
CA ARG A 284 -10.45 -12.99 18.50
C ARG A 284 -10.71 -11.67 17.79
N THR A 285 -9.78 -10.74 17.91
CA THR A 285 -9.87 -9.40 17.29
C THR A 285 -8.80 -9.18 16.23
N SER A 286 -7.82 -10.06 16.12
CA SER A 286 -6.73 -9.94 15.15
C SER A 286 -6.20 -11.30 14.68
N GLY A 287 -5.66 -11.34 13.47
CA GLY A 287 -5.21 -12.55 12.77
C GLY A 287 -5.77 -12.65 11.36
N LEU A 288 -5.59 -13.81 10.71
CA LEU A 288 -6.12 -14.08 9.37
C LEU A 288 -7.21 -15.16 9.36
N VAL A 289 -8.25 -14.92 8.58
CA VAL A 289 -9.31 -15.89 8.29
C VAL A 289 -9.43 -16.03 6.78
N LEU A 290 -9.14 -17.22 6.28
CA LEU A 290 -9.00 -17.46 4.84
C LEU A 290 -10.08 -18.42 4.35
N PHE A 291 -10.73 -18.06 3.24
CA PHE A 291 -11.78 -18.87 2.63
C PHE A 291 -11.43 -19.28 1.21
N GLY A 292 -11.69 -20.54 0.88
CA GLY A 292 -11.48 -21.14 -0.43
C GLY A 292 -12.79 -21.54 -1.09
N SER A 293 -12.86 -21.32 -2.41
CA SER A 293 -13.88 -21.92 -3.28
C SER A 293 -13.22 -22.70 -4.42
N GLY A 294 -13.83 -23.82 -4.80
CA GLY A 294 -13.50 -24.55 -6.02
C GLY A 294 -13.94 -23.84 -7.31
N THR A 295 -14.70 -22.75 -7.23
CA THR A 295 -15.17 -21.97 -8.39
C THR A 295 -14.21 -20.86 -8.77
N ILE A 296 -13.84 -20.78 -10.06
CA ILE A 296 -13.03 -19.68 -10.59
C ILE A 296 -13.97 -18.52 -10.92
N GLU A 297 -14.08 -17.58 -9.99
CA GLU A 297 -14.90 -16.37 -10.12
C GLU A 297 -14.05 -15.11 -9.89
N ASP A 298 -14.55 -13.96 -10.35
CA ASP A 298 -13.90 -12.66 -10.13
C ASP A 298 -13.71 -12.35 -8.63
N HIS A 299 -14.63 -12.82 -7.78
CA HIS A 299 -14.61 -12.72 -6.31
C HIS A 299 -14.71 -14.10 -5.65
N ALA A 300 -13.66 -14.90 -5.78
CA ALA A 300 -13.64 -16.26 -5.25
C ALA A 300 -13.96 -16.31 -3.74
N ALA A 301 -14.82 -17.25 -3.34
CA ALA A 301 -15.26 -17.47 -1.96
C ALA A 301 -15.93 -16.26 -1.27
N ILE A 302 -16.39 -15.25 -2.01
CA ILE A 302 -16.92 -14.02 -1.42
C ILE A 302 -18.19 -14.25 -0.56
N ASN A 303 -18.98 -15.27 -0.88
CA ASN A 303 -20.14 -15.65 -0.07
C ASN A 303 -19.73 -16.17 1.33
N LEU A 304 -18.57 -16.82 1.44
CA LEU A 304 -18.01 -17.29 2.71
C LEU A 304 -17.42 -16.13 3.51
N VAL A 305 -16.72 -15.21 2.82
CA VAL A 305 -16.25 -13.96 3.41
C VAL A 305 -17.42 -13.18 3.99
N ALA A 306 -18.51 -13.02 3.23
CA ALA A 306 -19.74 -12.36 3.67
C ALA A 306 -20.30 -13.04 4.93
N ALA A 307 -20.46 -14.37 4.92
CA ALA A 307 -20.97 -15.11 6.06
C ALA A 307 -20.10 -14.99 7.32
N SER A 308 -18.78 -14.87 7.15
CA SER A 308 -17.83 -14.68 8.26
C SER A 308 -18.00 -13.34 8.99
N LEU A 309 -18.60 -12.33 8.34
CA LEU A 309 -18.85 -11.04 8.98
C LEU A 309 -19.83 -11.14 10.17
N ALA A 310 -20.77 -12.10 10.12
CA ALA A 310 -21.68 -12.40 11.22
C ALA A 310 -20.96 -13.04 12.42
N LEU A 311 -19.84 -13.76 12.18
CA LEU A 311 -19.06 -14.43 13.22
C LEU A 311 -18.02 -13.52 13.88
N THR A 312 -17.82 -12.32 13.35
CA THR A 312 -16.68 -11.46 13.70
C THR A 312 -17.09 -10.08 14.18
N GLU A 313 -18.39 -9.80 14.35
CA GLU A 313 -18.88 -8.47 14.71
C GLU A 313 -18.22 -7.85 15.95
N HIS A 314 -17.86 -8.70 16.94
CA HIS A 314 -17.14 -8.28 18.14
C HIS A 314 -15.73 -7.73 17.89
N ALA A 315 -15.12 -8.01 16.74
CA ALA A 315 -13.76 -7.56 16.39
C ALA A 315 -13.71 -6.10 15.92
N GLY A 316 -14.85 -5.40 15.83
CA GLY A 316 -14.92 -3.97 15.53
C GLY A 316 -15.49 -3.66 14.14
N PRO A 317 -15.34 -2.41 13.66
CA PRO A 317 -15.90 -1.99 12.39
C PRO A 317 -15.23 -2.70 11.21
N ALA A 318 -16.05 -3.08 10.22
CA ALA A 318 -15.63 -3.78 9.02
C ALA A 318 -15.57 -2.87 7.80
N VAL A 319 -14.65 -3.20 6.90
CA VAL A 319 -14.41 -2.48 5.67
C VAL A 319 -13.91 -3.42 4.60
N ARG A 320 -14.08 -3.05 3.33
CA ARG A 320 -13.43 -3.72 2.21
C ARG A 320 -12.46 -2.78 1.52
N VAL A 321 -11.33 -3.31 1.08
CA VAL A 321 -10.31 -2.51 0.37
C VAL A 321 -10.38 -2.77 -1.13
N MET A 322 -10.11 -1.72 -1.92
CA MET A 322 -10.07 -1.79 -3.36
C MET A 322 -8.81 -2.54 -3.81
N PRO A 323 -8.95 -3.71 -4.46
CA PRO A 323 -7.79 -4.52 -4.81
C PRO A 323 -6.94 -3.86 -5.90
N ARG A 324 -7.62 -3.31 -6.92
CA ARG A 324 -7.02 -2.65 -8.07
C ARG A 324 -8.07 -1.83 -8.82
N HIS A 325 -7.64 -0.86 -9.61
CA HIS A 325 -8.50 -0.23 -10.61
C HIS A 325 -8.86 -1.19 -11.75
N ARG A 326 -10.13 -1.18 -12.14
CA ARG A 326 -10.68 -1.96 -13.25
C ARG A 326 -11.22 -1.02 -14.32
N SER A 327 -11.11 -1.44 -15.58
CA SER A 327 -11.82 -0.79 -16.69
C SER A 327 -13.35 -0.94 -16.60
N THR A 328 -13.83 -1.89 -15.81
CA THR A 328 -15.26 -2.14 -15.58
C THR A 328 -15.57 -2.12 -14.08
N PRO A 329 -15.87 -0.94 -13.50
CA PRO A 329 -16.10 -0.79 -12.06
C PRO A 329 -17.32 -1.55 -11.53
N SER A 330 -18.30 -1.86 -12.39
CA SER A 330 -19.51 -2.62 -11.98
C SER A 330 -19.19 -3.98 -11.37
N LYS A 331 -18.07 -4.60 -11.77
CA LYS A 331 -17.61 -5.86 -11.22
C LYS A 331 -17.30 -5.79 -9.73
N ASP A 332 -16.86 -4.63 -9.21
CA ASP A 332 -16.56 -4.47 -7.78
C ASP A 332 -17.84 -4.49 -6.92
N TRP A 333 -19.01 -4.34 -7.55
CA TRP A 333 -20.32 -4.36 -6.91
C TRP A 333 -21.07 -5.69 -7.08
N ASP A 334 -20.53 -6.61 -7.89
CA ASP A 334 -21.03 -7.97 -8.08
C ASP A 334 -20.59 -8.89 -6.92
N VAL A 335 -21.05 -8.54 -5.73
CA VAL A 335 -20.75 -9.19 -4.45
C VAL A 335 -22.02 -9.26 -3.59
N PRO A 336 -22.05 -10.12 -2.55
CA PRO A 336 -23.18 -10.20 -1.61
C PRO A 336 -23.48 -8.86 -0.96
N GLU A 337 -24.75 -8.63 -0.60
CA GLU A 337 -25.22 -7.37 0.00
C GLU A 337 -24.40 -6.98 1.25
N ALA A 338 -24.09 -7.96 2.12
CA ALA A 338 -23.29 -7.71 3.31
C ALA A 338 -21.87 -7.19 3.02
N ILE A 339 -21.28 -7.55 1.86
CA ILE A 339 -19.99 -7.02 1.41
C ILE A 339 -20.20 -5.68 0.70
N ARG A 340 -21.25 -5.56 -0.11
CA ARG A 340 -21.60 -4.34 -0.84
C ARG A 340 -21.84 -3.15 0.09
N ALA A 341 -22.42 -3.40 1.26
CA ALA A 341 -22.72 -2.40 2.28
C ALA A 341 -21.49 -1.90 3.05
N LEU A 342 -20.34 -2.58 2.94
CA LEU A 342 -19.12 -2.14 3.60
C LEU A 342 -18.53 -0.90 2.89
N PRO A 343 -17.95 0.05 3.64
CA PRO A 343 -17.15 1.12 3.06
C PRO A 343 -16.05 0.55 2.16
N TYR A 344 -15.73 1.26 1.08
CA TYR A 344 -14.75 0.82 0.08
C TYR A 344 -13.54 1.75 0.08
N LEU A 345 -12.47 1.34 0.75
CA LEU A 345 -11.28 2.16 0.98
C LEU A 345 -10.14 1.79 0.03
N PRO A 346 -9.18 2.70 -0.21
CA PRO A 346 -8.09 2.45 -1.16
C PRO A 346 -7.12 1.34 -0.71
N SER A 347 -6.89 1.16 0.60
CA SER A 347 -5.89 0.21 1.11
C SER A 347 -6.14 -0.25 2.54
N ILE A 348 -5.43 -1.31 2.95
CA ILE A 348 -5.38 -1.79 4.34
C ILE A 348 -4.80 -0.72 5.26
N GLU A 349 -3.80 0.03 4.80
CA GLU A 349 -3.20 1.14 5.55
C GLU A 349 -4.23 2.23 5.86
N SER A 350 -4.99 2.68 4.85
CA SER A 350 -6.06 3.66 5.01
C SER A 350 -7.15 3.15 5.96
N ALA A 351 -7.59 1.90 5.75
CA ALA A 351 -8.54 1.23 6.63
C ALA A 351 -8.08 1.20 8.09
N TYR A 352 -6.83 0.80 8.34
CA TYR A 352 -6.29 0.72 9.68
C TYR A 352 -6.19 2.09 10.35
N ALA A 353 -5.73 3.10 9.61
CA ALA A 353 -5.57 4.48 10.09
C ALA A 353 -6.91 5.13 10.46
N GLN A 354 -7.97 4.86 9.69
CA GLN A 354 -9.34 5.31 10.00
C GLN A 354 -9.94 4.63 11.24
N GLY A 355 -9.40 3.48 11.65
CA GLY A 355 -9.85 2.74 12.83
C GLY A 355 -10.62 1.45 12.52
N TYR A 356 -10.67 1.01 11.26
CA TYR A 356 -11.26 -0.27 10.91
C TYR A 356 -10.40 -1.42 11.44
N ARG A 357 -11.06 -2.49 11.91
CA ARG A 357 -10.40 -3.64 12.56
C ARG A 357 -10.81 -4.97 11.97
N ARG A 358 -11.81 -5.00 11.08
CA ARG A 358 -12.09 -6.13 10.19
C ARG A 358 -11.90 -5.69 8.75
N ILE A 359 -10.88 -6.22 8.09
CA ILE A 359 -10.50 -5.74 6.77
C ILE A 359 -10.64 -6.88 5.78
N VAL A 360 -11.61 -6.74 4.87
CA VAL A 360 -11.80 -7.64 3.74
C VAL A 360 -10.85 -7.23 2.63
N TYR A 361 -9.95 -8.14 2.25
CA TYR A 361 -8.93 -7.89 1.23
C TYR A 361 -8.90 -9.01 0.17
N THR A 362 -8.30 -8.71 -0.97
CA THR A 362 -8.06 -9.69 -2.04
C THR A 362 -6.58 -10.09 -2.04
N PRO A 363 -6.24 -11.37 -1.86
CA PRO A 363 -4.84 -11.73 -1.63
C PRO A 363 -3.93 -11.56 -2.84
N SER A 364 -4.48 -11.57 -4.07
CA SER A 364 -3.69 -11.37 -5.30
C SER A 364 -3.11 -9.96 -5.47
N TYR A 365 -3.42 -9.03 -4.57
CA TYR A 365 -3.00 -7.63 -4.68
C TYR A 365 -2.37 -7.09 -3.40
N THR A 366 -2.15 -7.94 -2.40
CA THR A 366 -1.61 -7.54 -1.10
C THR A 366 -0.34 -8.30 -0.80
N HIS A 367 0.72 -7.58 -0.42
CA HIS A 367 1.99 -8.19 -0.03
C HIS A 367 1.95 -8.78 1.39
N SER A 368 2.70 -9.86 1.59
CA SER A 368 2.69 -10.63 2.84
C SER A 368 3.20 -9.83 4.05
N ASP A 369 4.14 -8.92 3.86
CA ASP A 369 4.63 -8.00 4.90
C ASP A 369 3.50 -7.12 5.47
N ARG A 370 2.63 -6.61 4.58
CA ARG A 370 1.47 -5.79 4.97
C ARG A 370 0.42 -6.58 5.72
N LEU A 371 0.16 -7.81 5.27
CA LEU A 371 -0.70 -8.74 5.98
C LEU A 371 -0.15 -9.06 7.38
N LEU A 372 1.15 -9.31 7.49
CA LEU A 372 1.79 -9.58 8.77
C LEU A 372 1.64 -8.41 9.74
N GLU A 373 1.93 -7.19 9.29
CA GLU A 373 1.84 -6.00 10.12
C GLU A 373 0.41 -5.74 10.57
N ALA A 374 -0.53 -5.65 9.63
CA ALA A 374 -1.93 -5.35 9.95
C ALA A 374 -2.58 -6.47 10.78
N SER A 375 -2.21 -7.74 10.55
CA SER A 375 -2.79 -8.86 11.29
C SER A 375 -2.48 -8.82 12.78
N LYS A 376 -1.49 -8.05 13.25
CA LYS A 376 -1.15 -7.88 14.68
C LYS A 376 -2.34 -7.35 15.47
N ASP A 377 -3.02 -6.36 14.92
CA ASP A 377 -4.03 -5.57 15.60
C ASP A 377 -5.39 -5.54 14.87
N ALA A 378 -5.48 -6.10 13.66
CA ALA A 378 -6.72 -6.23 12.90
C ALA A 378 -6.98 -7.67 12.43
N LEU A 379 -8.25 -7.99 12.25
CA LEU A 379 -8.72 -9.25 11.66
C LEU A 379 -8.80 -9.09 10.14
N LEU A 380 -7.94 -9.81 9.43
CA LEU A 380 -7.89 -9.80 7.97
C LEU A 380 -8.68 -10.99 7.43
N ILE A 381 -9.64 -10.72 6.54
CA ILE A 381 -10.55 -11.71 6.00
C ILE A 381 -10.41 -11.73 4.49
N SER A 382 -10.20 -12.90 3.89
CA SER A 382 -10.10 -13.00 2.44
C SER A 382 -10.75 -14.25 1.87
N GLY A 383 -11.16 -14.12 0.61
CA GLY A 383 -11.58 -15.21 -0.24
C GLY A 383 -10.55 -15.43 -1.34
N ALA A 384 -10.29 -16.69 -1.65
CA ALA A 384 -9.39 -17.12 -2.69
C ALA A 384 -9.96 -18.30 -3.47
N TYR A 385 -9.48 -18.48 -4.70
CA TYR A 385 -9.69 -19.72 -5.41
C TYR A 385 -8.80 -20.81 -4.80
N GLY A 386 -9.39 -21.94 -4.45
CA GLY A 386 -8.69 -23.10 -3.88
C GLY A 386 -9.68 -24.15 -3.40
N SER A 387 -9.52 -25.39 -3.87
CA SER A 387 -10.36 -26.52 -3.47
C SER A 387 -9.87 -27.26 -2.21
N ASP A 388 -8.70 -26.87 -1.69
CA ASP A 388 -8.06 -27.43 -0.50
C ASP A 388 -7.33 -26.34 0.29
N LEU A 389 -6.96 -26.64 1.53
CA LEU A 389 -6.38 -25.66 2.45
C LEU A 389 -5.04 -25.10 1.97
N SER A 390 -4.23 -25.93 1.33
CA SER A 390 -2.89 -25.55 0.86
C SER A 390 -3.00 -24.55 -0.28
N GLN A 391 -3.88 -24.78 -1.25
CA GLN A 391 -4.16 -23.84 -2.33
C GLN A 391 -4.64 -22.49 -1.79
N VAL A 392 -5.55 -22.48 -0.82
CA VAL A 392 -6.07 -21.25 -0.21
C VAL A 392 -4.97 -20.48 0.51
N PHE A 393 -4.13 -21.17 1.28
CA PHE A 393 -2.99 -20.56 1.95
C PHE A 393 -1.99 -19.98 0.94
N MET A 394 -1.60 -20.76 -0.07
CA MET A 394 -0.62 -20.34 -1.08
C MET A 394 -1.13 -19.18 -1.94
N ALA A 395 -2.43 -19.13 -2.23
CA ALA A 395 -3.05 -17.96 -2.87
C ALA A 395 -2.92 -16.71 -1.99
N SER A 396 -2.97 -16.88 -0.67
CA SER A 396 -2.88 -15.79 0.30
C SER A 396 -1.45 -15.32 0.60
N ALA A 397 -0.47 -16.20 0.48
CA ALA A 397 0.93 -15.92 0.76
C ALA A 397 1.80 -15.74 -0.50
N ARG A 398 1.15 -15.52 -1.67
CA ARG A 398 1.76 -15.52 -3.00
C ARG A 398 2.92 -14.53 -3.17
N TYR A 399 2.84 -13.37 -2.50
CA TYR A 399 3.82 -12.29 -2.61
C TYR A 399 4.77 -12.18 -1.42
N GLY A 400 4.98 -13.29 -0.70
CA GLY A 400 5.92 -13.37 0.40
C GLY A 400 7.10 -14.30 0.13
N ASN A 401 8.22 -14.04 0.79
CA ASN A 401 9.32 -15.00 0.89
C ASN A 401 8.98 -16.13 1.90
N ALA A 402 9.79 -17.19 1.93
CA ALA A 402 9.53 -18.36 2.79
C ALA A 402 9.35 -17.99 4.28
N LYS A 403 10.16 -17.05 4.80
CA LYS A 403 10.06 -16.59 6.18
C LYS A 403 8.75 -15.85 6.46
N GLU A 404 8.28 -15.06 5.50
CA GLU A 404 6.98 -14.39 5.59
C GLU A 404 5.84 -15.39 5.50
N GLN A 405 5.96 -16.46 4.72
CA GLN A 405 4.96 -17.53 4.65
C GLN A 405 4.83 -18.25 6.01
N GLU A 406 5.95 -18.66 6.61
CA GLU A 406 5.96 -19.25 7.96
C GLU A 406 5.33 -18.29 8.98
N SER A 407 5.75 -17.03 8.94
CA SER A 407 5.19 -16.00 9.83
C SER A 407 3.70 -15.83 9.61
N LEU A 408 3.22 -15.86 8.36
CA LEU A 408 1.79 -15.71 8.04
C LEU A 408 0.99 -16.89 8.57
N LEU A 409 1.48 -18.11 8.40
CA LEU A 409 0.83 -19.31 8.92
C LEU A 409 0.60 -19.20 10.45
N SER A 410 1.57 -18.65 11.18
CA SER A 410 1.42 -18.41 12.64
C SER A 410 0.34 -17.39 13.01
N ARG A 411 -0.06 -16.53 12.07
CA ARG A 411 -1.12 -15.51 12.25
C ARG A 411 -2.51 -16.00 11.83
N ILE A 412 -2.61 -17.19 11.24
CA ILE A 412 -3.88 -17.76 10.81
C ILE A 412 -4.70 -18.19 12.01
N ILE A 413 -5.98 -17.83 12.02
CA ILE A 413 -6.96 -18.35 12.97
C ILE A 413 -7.65 -19.56 12.37
N ALA A 414 -8.08 -19.44 11.10
CA ALA A 414 -8.75 -20.52 10.39
C ALA A 414 -8.54 -20.43 8.87
N ILE A 415 -8.55 -21.58 8.22
CA ILE A 415 -8.65 -21.73 6.76
C ILE A 415 -9.81 -22.69 6.50
N ALA A 416 -10.78 -22.28 5.68
CA ALA A 416 -11.88 -23.14 5.26
C ALA A 416 -11.97 -23.16 3.73
N ALA A 417 -11.83 -24.34 3.12
CA ALA A 417 -12.07 -24.53 1.69
C ALA A 417 -13.39 -25.27 1.51
N ILE A 418 -14.32 -24.70 0.75
CA ILE A 418 -15.64 -25.30 0.50
C ILE A 418 -15.81 -25.49 -1.00
N VAL A 419 -16.23 -26.69 -1.39
CA VAL A 419 -16.49 -27.02 -2.79
C VAL A 419 -17.93 -27.48 -2.92
N ASP A 420 -18.66 -26.79 -3.80
CA ASP A 420 -20.03 -27.10 -4.16
C ASP A 420 -20.06 -28.16 -5.27
N ILE A 421 -20.91 -29.17 -5.08
CA ILE A 421 -21.14 -30.30 -5.97
C ILE A 421 -22.60 -30.21 -6.44
N LEU A 422 -22.78 -29.98 -7.74
CA LEU A 422 -24.09 -29.93 -8.35
C LEU A 422 -24.70 -31.34 -8.42
N THR A 423 -25.95 -31.45 -7.99
CA THR A 423 -26.71 -32.71 -8.01
C THR A 423 -28.08 -32.47 -8.66
N SER A 424 -28.78 -33.55 -9.01
CA SER A 424 -30.14 -33.46 -9.53
C SER A 424 -31.16 -32.88 -8.53
N GLY A 425 -30.85 -32.95 -7.23
CA GLY A 425 -31.71 -32.46 -6.14
C GLY A 425 -31.31 -31.10 -5.56
N GLY A 426 -30.34 -30.40 -6.17
CA GLY A 426 -29.79 -29.14 -5.67
C GLY A 426 -28.26 -29.21 -5.50
N THR A 427 -27.71 -28.41 -4.60
CA THR A 427 -26.26 -28.35 -4.33
C THR A 427 -25.94 -29.08 -3.04
N ALA A 428 -24.95 -29.97 -3.07
CA ALA A 428 -24.29 -30.49 -1.88
C ALA A 428 -22.91 -29.85 -1.76
N SER A 429 -22.39 -29.68 -0.55
CA SER A 429 -21.07 -29.07 -0.35
C SER A 429 -20.21 -29.98 0.51
N VAL A 430 -18.90 -29.95 0.26
CA VAL A 430 -17.89 -30.55 1.14
C VAL A 430 -16.93 -29.47 1.61
N ALA A 431 -16.48 -29.62 2.86
CA ALA A 431 -15.59 -28.67 3.50
C ALA A 431 -14.27 -29.35 3.92
N ASP A 432 -13.20 -28.58 3.79
CA ASP A 432 -11.96 -28.78 4.51
C ASP A 432 -11.78 -27.61 5.47
N LEU A 433 -11.43 -27.88 6.73
CA LEU A 433 -11.28 -26.85 7.76
C LEU A 433 -10.03 -27.10 8.60
N TYR A 434 -9.19 -26.06 8.67
CA TYR A 434 -8.13 -25.93 9.64
C TYR A 434 -8.46 -24.81 10.63
N ILE A 435 -8.23 -25.07 11.91
CA ILE A 435 -8.29 -24.07 12.99
C ILE A 435 -6.96 -24.11 13.72
N ALA A 436 -6.35 -22.93 13.89
CA ALA A 436 -5.13 -22.82 14.65
C ALA A 436 -5.37 -23.13 16.13
N ASN A 437 -4.66 -24.14 16.60
CA ASN A 437 -4.79 -24.72 17.94
C ASN A 437 -3.43 -24.79 18.66
N GLY A 438 -2.54 -23.85 18.37
CA GLY A 438 -1.26 -23.71 19.07
C GLY A 438 -0.17 -24.72 18.65
N HIS A 439 -0.38 -25.47 17.56
CA HIS A 439 0.70 -26.24 16.96
C HIS A 439 1.73 -25.26 16.39
N ASP A 440 2.98 -25.40 16.84
CA ASP A 440 4.09 -24.67 16.25
C ASP A 440 4.31 -25.25 14.84
N GLY A 441 4.16 -24.41 13.82
CA GLY A 441 4.44 -24.80 12.44
C GLY A 441 5.89 -25.25 12.28
N GLY A 442 6.80 -24.77 13.14
CA GLY A 442 8.23 -24.91 12.94
C GLY A 442 8.70 -24.19 11.68
N ALA A 443 9.97 -24.37 11.32
CA ALA A 443 10.56 -23.76 10.13
C ALA A 443 10.08 -24.45 8.84
N LEU A 444 8.81 -24.21 8.46
CA LEU A 444 8.22 -24.68 7.20
C LEU A 444 8.77 -23.80 6.07
N ASN A 445 9.83 -24.26 5.44
CA ASN A 445 10.54 -23.50 4.41
C ASN A 445 10.10 -23.89 2.99
N GLN A 446 9.32 -24.95 2.85
CA GLN A 446 8.87 -25.46 1.54
C GLN A 446 7.35 -25.56 1.47
N SER A 447 6.79 -25.26 0.30
CA SER A 447 5.34 -25.39 0.03
C SER A 447 4.80 -26.79 0.33
N LYS A 448 5.62 -27.83 0.14
CA LYS A 448 5.26 -29.21 0.49
C LYS A 448 5.11 -29.43 2.00
N GLU A 449 5.97 -28.80 2.81
CA GLU A 449 5.91 -28.92 4.27
C GLU A 449 4.65 -28.21 4.81
N VAL A 450 4.26 -27.08 4.21
CA VAL A 450 3.00 -26.40 4.51
C VAL A 450 1.79 -27.27 4.14
N ASP A 451 1.82 -27.91 2.97
CA ASP A 451 0.77 -28.85 2.53
C ASP A 451 0.62 -30.04 3.50
N GLU A 452 1.74 -30.67 3.86
CA GLU A 452 1.77 -31.77 4.82
C GLU A 452 1.27 -31.32 6.20
N PHE A 453 1.69 -30.15 6.68
CA PHE A 453 1.25 -29.57 7.94
C PHE A 453 -0.26 -29.32 7.95
N LEU A 454 -0.79 -28.59 6.95
CA LEU A 454 -2.22 -28.28 6.88
C LEU A 454 -3.05 -29.56 6.76
N THR A 455 -2.62 -30.50 5.92
CA THR A 455 -3.29 -31.80 5.73
C THR A 455 -3.36 -32.62 7.02
N ALA A 456 -2.30 -32.60 7.84
CA ALA A 456 -2.23 -33.36 9.08
C ALA A 456 -3.13 -32.76 10.19
N HIS A 457 -3.31 -31.44 10.21
CA HIS A 457 -4.00 -30.72 11.29
C HIS A 457 -5.43 -30.26 10.93
N ARG A 458 -6.03 -30.88 9.90
CA ARG A 458 -7.43 -30.63 9.52
C ARG A 458 -8.39 -31.08 10.61
N LEU A 459 -9.30 -30.21 10.98
CA LEU A 459 -10.40 -30.50 11.90
C LEU A 459 -11.60 -31.11 11.17
N VAL A 460 -11.96 -30.56 10.01
CA VAL A 460 -12.96 -31.14 9.09
C VAL A 460 -12.23 -31.57 7.84
N ARG A 461 -12.48 -32.79 7.38
CA ARG A 461 -11.82 -33.39 6.21
C ARG A 461 -12.84 -33.59 5.11
N TRP A 462 -12.57 -33.05 3.94
CA TRP A 462 -13.46 -33.19 2.79
C TRP A 462 -13.66 -34.67 2.42
N GLU A 463 -12.66 -35.52 2.65
CA GLU A 463 -12.72 -36.97 2.39
C GLU A 463 -13.85 -37.65 3.19
N ASP A 464 -13.99 -37.28 4.46
CA ASP A 464 -14.98 -37.87 5.36
C ASP A 464 -16.40 -37.36 5.05
N GLU A 465 -16.51 -36.11 4.61
CA GLU A 465 -17.80 -35.56 4.15
C GLU A 465 -18.22 -36.16 2.82
N LEU A 466 -17.28 -36.27 1.88
CA LEU A 466 -17.53 -36.81 0.56
C LEU A 466 -17.89 -38.30 0.61
N ALA A 467 -17.19 -39.10 1.44
CA ALA A 467 -17.54 -40.50 1.66
C ALA A 467 -19.00 -40.65 2.11
N ARG A 468 -19.43 -39.85 3.11
CA ARG A 468 -20.81 -39.86 3.61
C ARG A 468 -21.82 -39.49 2.52
N LEU A 469 -21.53 -38.49 1.68
CA LEU A 469 -22.42 -38.09 0.58
C LEU A 469 -22.53 -39.19 -0.50
N LEU A 470 -21.41 -39.85 -0.83
CA LEU A 470 -21.36 -40.95 -1.79
C LEU A 470 -22.08 -42.21 -1.27
N ASP A 471 -21.87 -42.57 -0.01
CA ASP A 471 -22.50 -43.73 0.63
C ASP A 471 -24.00 -43.54 0.76
N ALA A 472 -24.45 -42.31 1.05
CA ALA A 472 -25.85 -41.93 1.08
C ALA A 472 -26.48 -41.77 -0.33
N GLY A 473 -25.68 -41.90 -1.41
CA GLY A 473 -26.15 -41.72 -2.79
C GLY A 473 -26.62 -40.30 -3.11
N LYS A 474 -26.19 -39.29 -2.32
CA LYS A 474 -26.56 -37.88 -2.53
C LYS A 474 -25.76 -37.23 -3.66
N VAL A 475 -24.57 -37.74 -3.94
CA VAL A 475 -23.69 -37.30 -5.04
C VAL A 475 -23.20 -38.52 -5.83
N THR A 476 -22.88 -38.33 -7.12
CA THR A 476 -22.31 -39.38 -7.98
C THR A 476 -20.82 -39.19 -8.18
N HIS A 477 -20.11 -40.25 -8.59
CA HIS A 477 -18.67 -40.17 -8.90
C HIS A 477 -18.39 -39.14 -10.00
N GLU A 478 -19.29 -39.05 -10.99
CA GLU A 478 -19.20 -38.12 -12.11
C GLU A 478 -19.35 -36.66 -11.65
N ALA A 479 -20.37 -36.36 -10.84
CA ALA A 479 -20.60 -35.02 -10.32
C ALA A 479 -19.42 -34.52 -9.47
N VAL A 480 -18.78 -35.42 -8.71
CA VAL A 480 -17.58 -35.12 -7.93
C VAL A 480 -16.40 -34.79 -8.84
N LYS A 481 -16.16 -35.57 -9.90
CA LYS A 481 -15.07 -35.27 -10.86
C LYS A 481 -15.27 -33.91 -11.53
N GLU A 482 -16.51 -33.56 -11.85
CA GLU A 482 -16.86 -32.26 -12.43
C GLU A 482 -16.61 -31.10 -11.46
N ALA A 483 -16.97 -31.27 -10.18
CA ALA A 483 -16.73 -30.27 -9.14
C ALA A 483 -15.24 -30.06 -8.78
N PHE A 484 -14.40 -31.07 -9.05
CA PHE A 484 -12.97 -31.06 -8.74
C PHE A 484 -12.09 -31.30 -9.98
N PRO A 485 -12.14 -30.42 -11.01
CA PRO A 485 -11.52 -30.67 -12.31
C PRO A 485 -9.98 -30.71 -12.26
N ARG A 486 -9.36 -30.24 -11.17
CA ARG A 486 -7.90 -30.10 -11.01
C ARG A 486 -7.33 -30.78 -9.76
N SER A 487 -8.10 -31.61 -9.06
CA SER A 487 -7.63 -32.27 -7.84
C SER A 487 -7.14 -33.70 -8.14
N HIS A 488 -5.83 -33.91 -8.07
CA HIS A 488 -5.23 -35.24 -8.20
C HIS A 488 -5.60 -36.18 -7.02
N GLY A 489 -5.91 -35.61 -5.84
CA GLY A 489 -6.35 -36.38 -4.68
C GLY A 489 -7.74 -37.00 -4.83
N ILE A 490 -8.63 -36.35 -5.60
CA ILE A 490 -10.02 -36.80 -5.81
C ILE A 490 -10.08 -38.09 -6.62
N GLU A 491 -9.25 -38.23 -7.66
CA GLU A 491 -9.23 -39.45 -8.45
C GLU A 491 -8.78 -40.67 -7.62
N ALA A 492 -7.70 -40.50 -6.84
CA ALA A 492 -7.22 -41.53 -5.92
C ALA A 492 -8.27 -41.91 -4.86
N PHE A 493 -8.98 -40.92 -4.32
CA PHE A 493 -10.06 -41.13 -3.37
C PHE A 493 -11.23 -41.92 -3.97
N LEU A 494 -11.72 -41.53 -5.14
CA LEU A 494 -12.85 -42.20 -5.81
C LEU A 494 -12.52 -43.65 -6.18
N MET A 495 -11.29 -43.92 -6.64
CA MET A 495 -10.84 -45.30 -6.88
C MET A 495 -10.87 -46.15 -5.60
N LYS A 496 -10.37 -45.60 -4.49
CA LYS A 496 -10.37 -46.29 -3.18
C LYS A 496 -11.79 -46.54 -2.66
N HIS A 497 -12.69 -45.55 -2.81
CA HIS A 497 -14.10 -45.68 -2.45
C HIS A 497 -14.79 -46.79 -3.25
N ALA A 498 -14.61 -46.82 -4.57
CA ALA A 498 -15.17 -47.85 -5.44
C ALA A 498 -14.68 -49.26 -5.07
N ALA A 499 -13.38 -49.41 -4.79
CA ALA A 499 -12.80 -50.69 -4.38
C ALA A 499 -13.38 -51.20 -3.03
N THR A 500 -13.63 -50.29 -2.09
CA THR A 500 -14.19 -50.62 -0.77
C THR A 500 -15.65 -51.08 -0.87
N ARG A 501 -16.45 -50.47 -1.76
CA ARG A 501 -17.85 -50.85 -1.99
C ARG A 501 -17.98 -52.15 -2.80
N GLY A 502 -17.11 -52.37 -3.77
CA GLY A 502 -17.06 -53.62 -4.55
C GLY A 502 -16.73 -54.84 -3.69
N GLY A 503 -15.92 -54.68 -2.64
CA GLY A 503 -15.62 -55.75 -1.68
C GLY A 503 -16.68 -55.98 -0.59
N GLN A 504 -17.63 -55.07 -0.42
CA GLN A 504 -18.78 -55.23 0.50
C GLN A 504 -20.03 -55.79 -0.19
N ALA A 505 -20.10 -55.71 -1.52
CA ALA A 505 -21.20 -56.23 -2.34
C ALA A 505 -20.93 -57.65 -2.91
N ALA A 506 -19.72 -58.18 -2.70
CA ALA A 506 -19.33 -59.56 -2.98
C ALA A 506 -19.34 -60.37 -1.67
#